data_AF-A0A531KKY5-F1
#
_entry.id   AF-A0A531KKY5-F1
#
_cell.length_a   1.000
_cell.length_b   1.000
_cell.length_c   1.000
_cell.angle_alpha   90.00
_cell.angle_beta   90.00
_cell.angle_gamma   90.00
#
_symmetry.space_group_name_H-M   'P 1'
#
loop_
_entity.id
_entity.type
_entity.pdbx_description
1 polymer ?
#
loop_
_entity_poly.entity_id
_entity_poly.type
_entity_poly.pdbx_seq_one_letter_code
_entity_poly.pdbx_strand_id
1 'polypeptide(L)'
;LAIRHGIRERSTHARLERLIVLDIGGEPDMKAMLAGHAMLIGLLLAQQTHDIYAGIPVSNRVEINALARDQQAQLKTLIKRLQSAPDLVRDLMFASPARLGQ
;
A
#
# COMPACT_ATOMS: atom_id res chain seq x y z
N LEU A 1 9.45 -7.86 3.45
CA LEU A 1 8.75 -8.05 4.73
C LEU A 1 8.17 -9.44 4.91
N ALA A 2 7.16 -9.87 4.14
CA ALA A 2 6.49 -11.15 4.41
C ALA A 2 7.44 -12.36 4.49
N ILE A 3 8.38 -12.49 3.53
CA ILE A 3 9.41 -13.55 3.57
C ILE A 3 10.30 -13.43 4.82
N ARG A 4 10.79 -12.21 5.11
CA ARG A 4 11.64 -11.91 6.28
C ARG A 4 10.98 -12.28 7.61
N HIS A 5 9.65 -12.13 7.70
CA HIS A 5 8.89 -12.37 8.94
C HIS A 5 8.05 -13.66 8.90
N GLY A 6 8.29 -14.57 7.95
CA GLY A 6 7.63 -15.88 7.91
C GLY A 6 6.12 -15.85 7.63
N ILE A 7 5.61 -14.79 7.03
CA ILE A 7 4.20 -14.60 6.66
C ILE A 7 3.90 -15.42 5.40
N ARG A 8 2.88 -16.30 5.45
CA ARG A 8 2.55 -17.29 4.41
C ARG A 8 1.41 -16.83 3.49
N GLU A 9 0.73 -15.77 3.88
CA GLU A 9 -0.33 -15.12 3.16
C GLU A 9 0.18 -14.67 1.78
N ARG A 10 -0.66 -14.83 0.75
CA ARG A 10 -0.26 -14.55 -0.64
C ARG A 10 -0.65 -13.16 -1.11
N SER A 11 -1.84 -12.68 -0.74
CA SER A 11 -2.30 -11.35 -1.14
C SER A 11 -1.54 -10.27 -0.38
N THR A 12 -1.25 -9.14 -1.02
CA THR A 12 -0.63 -7.98 -0.34
C THR A 12 -1.48 -7.50 0.83
N HIS A 13 -2.80 -7.48 0.67
CA HIS A 13 -3.77 -7.20 1.73
C HIS A 13 -3.55 -8.08 2.97
N ALA A 14 -3.64 -9.40 2.81
CA ALA A 14 -3.53 -10.33 3.93
C ALA A 14 -2.12 -10.30 4.56
N ARG A 15 -1.08 -10.04 3.76
CA ARG A 15 0.28 -9.86 4.29
C ARG A 15 0.41 -8.61 5.17
N LEU A 16 -0.23 -7.49 4.80
CA LEU A 16 -0.24 -6.27 5.60
C LEU A 16 -1.08 -6.45 6.88
N GLU A 17 -2.25 -7.11 6.78
CA GLU A 17 -3.05 -7.48 7.95
C GLU A 17 -2.26 -8.37 8.91
N ARG A 18 -1.51 -9.34 8.38
CA ARG A 18 -0.68 -10.21 9.21
C ARG A 18 0.45 -9.43 9.91
N LEU A 19 1.06 -8.44 9.26
CA LEU A 19 2.06 -7.57 9.89
C LEU A 19 1.47 -6.77 11.06
N ILE A 20 0.23 -6.28 10.93
CA ILE A 20 -0.50 -5.61 12.03
C ILE A 20 -0.70 -6.56 13.20
N VAL A 21 -1.21 -7.77 12.93
CA VAL A 21 -1.46 -8.78 13.98
C VAL A 21 -0.18 -9.21 14.71
N LEU A 22 0.95 -9.20 14.01
CA LEU A 22 2.26 -9.53 14.58
C LEU A 22 2.96 -8.32 15.25
N ASP A 23 2.34 -7.14 15.25
CA ASP A 23 2.90 -5.88 15.73
C ASP A 23 4.26 -5.54 15.08
N ILE A 24 4.38 -5.80 13.78
CA ILE A 24 5.60 -5.52 13.01
C ILE A 24 5.42 -4.24 12.21
N GLY A 25 6.29 -3.26 12.45
CA GLY A 25 6.32 -2.03 11.67
C GLY A 25 5.33 -0.96 12.09
N GLY A 26 4.72 -1.11 13.26
CA GLY A 26 3.76 -0.15 13.81
C GLY A 26 2.40 -0.23 13.11
N GLU A 27 1.35 -0.43 13.91
CA GLU A 27 -0.03 -0.49 13.40
C GLU A 27 -0.43 0.73 12.53
N PRO A 28 -0.12 1.99 12.90
CA PRO A 28 -0.50 3.15 12.09
C PRO A 28 0.13 3.15 10.69
N ASP A 29 1.37 2.69 10.55
CA ASP A 29 2.06 2.67 9.26
C ASP A 29 1.57 1.52 8.39
N MET A 30 1.36 0.34 8.98
CA MET A 30 0.78 -0.80 8.25
C MET A 30 -0.66 -0.51 7.80
N LYS A 31 -1.48 0.16 8.62
CA LYS A 31 -2.81 0.64 8.22
C LYS A 31 -2.74 1.67 7.08
N ALA A 32 -1.74 2.54 7.08
CA ALA A 32 -1.53 3.48 5.98
C ALA A 32 -1.19 2.77 4.67
N MET A 33 -0.30 1.78 4.72
CA MET A 33 0.04 0.94 3.56
C MET A 33 -1.17 0.18 3.05
N LEU A 34 -1.99 -0.38 3.94
CA LEU A 34 -3.21 -1.10 3.59
C LEU A 34 -4.21 -0.17 2.88
N ALA A 35 -4.45 1.01 3.44
CA ALA A 35 -5.33 2.01 2.83
C ALA A 35 -4.81 2.49 1.47
N GLY A 36 -3.51 2.73 1.34
CA GLY A 36 -2.87 3.10 0.07
C GLY A 36 -3.00 2.00 -0.99
N HIS A 37 -2.78 0.74 -0.61
CA HIS A 37 -2.95 -0.40 -1.50
C HIS A 37 -4.40 -0.53 -1.99
N ALA A 38 -5.38 -0.46 -1.08
CA ALA A 38 -6.80 -0.55 -1.42
C ALA A 38 -7.22 0.59 -2.36
N MET A 39 -6.80 1.83 -2.08
CA MET A 39 -7.13 2.97 -2.93
C MET A 39 -6.53 2.80 -4.33
N LEU A 40 -5.24 2.44 -4.44
CA LEU A 40 -4.58 2.29 -5.74
C LEU A 40 -5.24 1.21 -6.59
N ILE A 41 -5.57 0.05 -6.00
CA ILE A 41 -6.28 -1.02 -6.72
C ILE A 41 -7.66 -0.56 -7.16
N GLY A 42 -8.41 0.16 -6.30
CA GLY A 42 -9.70 0.72 -6.68
C GLY A 42 -9.61 1.69 -7.87
N LEU A 43 -8.64 2.59 -7.86
CA LEU A 43 -8.40 3.54 -8.95
C LEU A 43 -7.99 2.82 -10.25
N LEU A 44 -7.11 1.83 -10.15
CA LEU A 44 -6.66 1.04 -11.29
C LEU A 44 -7.83 0.28 -11.94
N LEU A 45 -8.63 -0.43 -11.15
CA LEU A 45 -9.76 -1.20 -11.66
C LEU A 45 -10.84 -0.29 -12.27
N ALA A 46 -11.08 0.89 -11.68
CA ALA A 46 -11.99 1.88 -12.24
C ALA A 46 -11.51 2.40 -13.59
N GLN A 47 -10.21 2.73 -13.72
CA GLN A 47 -9.63 3.15 -15.00
C GLN A 47 -9.70 2.04 -16.04
N GLN A 48 -9.31 0.81 -15.69
CA GLN A 48 -9.34 -0.32 -16.61
C GLN A 48 -10.76 -0.65 -17.07
N THR A 49 -11.75 -0.53 -16.19
CA THR A 49 -13.16 -0.69 -16.56
C THR A 49 -13.56 0.37 -17.58
N HIS A 50 -13.20 1.63 -17.36
CA HIS A 50 -13.45 2.71 -18.32
C HIS A 50 -12.78 2.46 -19.68
N ASP A 51 -11.50 2.07 -19.66
CA ASP A 51 -10.72 1.79 -20.88
C ASP A 51 -11.36 0.68 -21.71
N ILE A 52 -11.83 -0.41 -21.07
CA ILE A 52 -12.55 -1.50 -21.73
C ILE A 52 -13.80 -0.99 -22.45
N TYR A 53 -14.63 -0.19 -21.78
CA TYR A 53 -15.85 0.37 -22.39
C TYR A 53 -15.53 1.34 -23.54
N ALA A 54 -14.37 1.99 -23.51
CA ALA A 54 -13.89 2.88 -24.56
C ALA A 54 -13.14 2.16 -25.71
N GLY A 55 -12.95 0.84 -25.63
CA GLY A 55 -12.16 0.08 -26.61
C GLY A 55 -10.65 0.35 -26.55
N ILE A 56 -10.17 0.89 -25.42
CA ILE A 56 -8.77 1.20 -25.17
C ILE A 56 -8.10 -0.02 -24.50
N PRO A 57 -6.91 -0.47 -24.95
CA PRO A 57 -6.18 -1.51 -24.26
C PRO A 57 -5.85 -1.13 -22.81
N VAL A 58 -6.17 -2.03 -21.87
CA VAL A 58 -5.94 -1.79 -20.43
C VAL A 58 -4.46 -1.66 -20.12
N SER A 59 -4.15 -0.82 -19.14
CA SER A 59 -2.79 -0.62 -18.63
C SER A 59 -2.79 -0.38 -17.10
N ASN A 60 -1.62 -0.08 -16.54
CA ASN A 60 -1.49 0.34 -15.14
C ASN A 60 -1.59 1.86 -14.94
N ARG A 61 -1.95 2.61 -16.00
CA ARG A 61 -2.10 4.06 -15.94
C ARG A 61 -3.39 4.42 -15.20
N VAL A 62 -3.37 5.52 -14.44
CA VAL A 62 -4.55 6.12 -13.81
C VAL A 62 -4.58 7.60 -14.19
N GLU A 63 -5.68 8.06 -14.78
CA GLU A 63 -5.85 9.47 -15.15
C GLU A 63 -6.21 10.32 -13.92
N ILE A 64 -5.20 10.85 -13.24
CA ILE A 64 -5.38 11.63 -12.00
C ILE A 64 -6.29 12.85 -12.22
N ASN A 65 -6.24 13.47 -13.39
CA ASN A 65 -7.06 14.63 -13.74
C ASN A 65 -8.55 14.30 -13.88
N ALA A 66 -8.90 13.04 -14.14
CA ALA A 66 -10.28 12.57 -14.23
C ALA A 66 -10.89 12.24 -12.86
N LEU A 67 -10.08 12.18 -11.80
CA LEU A 67 -10.56 11.90 -10.44
C LEU A 67 -11.30 13.10 -9.86
N ALA A 68 -12.31 12.82 -9.03
CA ALA A 68 -12.99 13.86 -8.27
C ALA A 68 -12.02 14.55 -7.30
N ARG A 69 -12.29 15.81 -6.95
CA ARG A 69 -11.36 16.66 -6.17
C ARG A 69 -11.05 16.10 -4.78
N ASP A 70 -12.05 15.50 -4.15
CA ASP A 70 -11.94 14.76 -2.89
C ASP A 70 -11.04 13.53 -3.03
N GLN A 71 -11.20 12.74 -4.10
CA GLN A 71 -10.33 11.59 -4.39
C GLN A 71 -8.89 12.02 -4.64
N GLN A 72 -8.66 13.12 -5.37
CA GLN A 72 -7.31 13.68 -5.57
C GLN A 72 -6.69 14.10 -4.23
N ALA A 73 -7.46 14.75 -3.35
CA ALA A 73 -6.98 15.17 -2.04
C ALA A 73 -6.65 13.98 -1.13
N GLN A 74 -7.49 12.93 -1.15
CA GLN A 74 -7.26 11.69 -0.42
C GLN A 74 -5.99 10.98 -0.94
N LEU A 75 -5.82 10.87 -2.27
CA LEU A 75 -4.64 10.25 -2.87
C LEU A 75 -3.37 11.01 -2.49
N LYS A 76 -3.38 12.35 -2.57
CA LYS A 76 -2.27 13.20 -2.15
C LYS A 76 -1.90 12.98 -0.68
N THR A 77 -2.91 12.88 0.18
CA THR A 77 -2.72 12.66 1.62
C THR A 77 -2.10 11.29 1.89
N LEU A 78 -2.58 10.23 1.23
CA LEU A 78 -2.01 8.90 1.36
C LEU A 78 -0.58 8.82 0.82
N ILE A 79 -0.30 9.41 -0.35
CA ILE A 79 1.06 9.46 -0.90
C ILE A 79 2.00 10.15 0.08
N LYS A 80 1.59 11.30 0.64
CA LYS A 80 2.40 12.03 1.64
C LYS A 80 2.68 11.16 2.87
N ARG A 81 1.68 10.44 3.36
CA ARG A 81 1.84 9.54 4.51
C ARG A 81 2.77 8.35 4.23
N LEU A 82 2.83 7.89 2.98
CA LEU A 82 3.67 6.76 2.57
C LEU A 82 5.10 7.16 2.17
N GLN A 83 5.47 8.44 2.24
CA GLN A 83 6.83 8.89 1.88
C GLN A 83 7.92 8.26 2.74
N SER A 84 7.64 7.92 4.00
CA SER A 84 8.57 7.23 4.91
C SER A 84 8.61 5.70 4.73
N ALA A 85 7.75 5.13 3.88
CA ALA A 85 7.65 3.69 3.71
C ALA A 85 8.98 3.01 3.29
N PRO A 86 9.82 3.58 2.41
CA PRO A 86 11.10 2.98 2.05
C PRO A 86 12.04 2.79 3.25
N ASP A 87 12.12 3.80 4.12
CA ASP A 87 12.96 3.75 5.32
C ASP A 87 12.42 2.75 6.34
N LEU A 88 11.10 2.77 6.58
CA LEU A 88 10.44 1.77 7.43
C LEU A 88 10.68 0.34 6.93
N VAL A 89 10.54 0.11 5.62
CA VAL A 89 10.78 -1.22 5.03
C VAL A 89 12.25 -1.62 5.20
N ARG A 90 13.19 -0.69 5.00
CA ARG A 90 14.62 -0.96 5.23
C ARG A 90 14.86 -1.38 6.67
N ASP A 91 14.34 -0.63 7.63
CA ASP A 91 14.53 -0.91 9.05
C ASP A 91 13.95 -2.27 9.42
N LEU A 92 12.73 -2.60 8.98
CA LEU A 92 12.12 -3.90 9.24
C LEU A 92 12.83 -5.07 8.54
N MET A 93 13.45 -4.80 7.38
CA MET A 93 14.22 -5.82 6.65
C MET A 93 15.60 -6.07 7.26
N PHE A 94 16.21 -5.11 7.96
CA PHE A 94 17.62 -5.18 8.34
C PHE A 94 17.93 -4.87 9.81
N ALA A 95 16.94 -4.46 10.62
CA ALA A 95 17.13 -4.30 12.05
C ALA A 95 17.57 -5.65 12.67
N SER A 96 18.68 -5.59 13.39
CA SER A 96 19.23 -6.71 14.16
C SER A 96 18.39 -6.89 15.43
N PRO A 97 18.13 -8.13 15.91
CA PRO A 97 17.25 -8.41 17.05
C PRO A 97 17.65 -7.78 18.39
N ALA A 98 18.79 -7.09 18.47
CA ALA A 98 19.29 -6.46 19.70
C ALA A 98 18.63 -5.12 20.09
N ARG A 99 17.65 -4.61 19.33
CA ARG A 99 17.05 -3.27 19.58
C ARG A 99 15.53 -3.26 19.83
N LEU A 100 14.92 -4.40 20.17
CA LEU A 100 13.50 -4.49 20.54
C LEU A 100 13.29 -4.76 22.05
N GLY A 101 14.28 -4.41 22.88
CA GLY A 101 14.27 -4.72 24.32
C GLY A 101 14.96 -3.68 25.20
N GLN A 102 14.81 -2.39 24.90
CA GLN A 102 15.06 -1.30 25.86
C GLN A 102 13.96 -0.26 25.74
#